data_AF-A0A7V5N607-F1
#
_entry.id   AF-A0A7V5N607-F1
#
_cell.length_a   1.000
_cell.length_b   1.000
_cell.length_c   1.000
_cell.angle_alpha   90.00
_cell.angle_beta   90.00
_cell.angle_gamma   90.00
#
_symmetry.space_group_name_H-M   'P 1'
#
loop_
_entity.id
_entity.type
_entity.pdbx_description
1 polymer ?
#
loop_
_entity_poly.entity_id
_entity_poly.type
_entity_poly.pdbx_seq_one_letter_code
_entity_poly.pdbx_strand_id
1 'polypeptide(L)'
;MKATEKAYSGGIRRTEHLKVQSKHLVYFLLLSASIMFGLLSVYLDTVLVIALILAIIVSITCLVRPMVGLTAFVILSFLRPADMLPVLEVIPLAKIVGGLTLLAIILRYITTRKIVFGNRQMLLLLAFLATLFISIPFSYWPSESLAISIDFLKIIIFYFTFVNIIKSLSALRTISLIALVSIIIISISTTLSYFSGNARGASAIGAGLYGDANDVALIMVTAIPLAGFWE
;
A
#
# COMPACT_ATOMS: atom_id res chain seq x y z
N MET A 1 -14.15 22.26 -85.96
CA MET A 1 -14.60 22.82 -84.67
C MET A 1 -13.92 22.05 -83.53
N LYS A 2 -12.78 22.57 -83.07
CA LYS A 2 -12.13 22.23 -81.81
C LYS A 2 -12.51 23.34 -80.83
N ALA A 3 -13.25 23.04 -79.79
CA ALA A 3 -13.26 23.79 -78.53
C ALA A 3 -14.28 23.14 -77.57
N THR A 4 -14.05 23.32 -76.28
CA THR A 4 -14.98 23.12 -75.16
C THR A 4 -15.38 21.69 -74.78
N GLU A 5 -14.44 20.92 -74.23
CA GLU A 5 -14.77 20.05 -73.09
C GLU A 5 -13.54 19.78 -72.22
N LYS A 6 -12.95 20.88 -71.72
CA LYS A 6 -11.79 20.84 -70.83
C LYS A 6 -12.04 21.80 -69.66
N ALA A 7 -12.99 21.46 -68.79
CA ALA A 7 -13.15 22.10 -67.50
C ALA A 7 -13.99 21.19 -66.59
N TYR A 8 -13.65 21.14 -65.31
CA TYR A 8 -14.34 20.41 -64.23
C TYR A 8 -13.93 18.96 -63.95
N SER A 9 -12.62 18.71 -63.92
CA SER A 9 -12.03 17.72 -63.00
C SER A 9 -11.38 18.47 -61.83
N GLY A 10 -12.21 19.18 -61.06
CA GLY A 10 -11.80 19.88 -59.85
C GLY A 10 -11.48 18.86 -58.77
N GLY A 11 -10.21 18.77 -58.39
CA GLY A 11 -9.70 17.84 -57.40
C GLY A 11 -10.46 17.91 -56.08
N ILE A 12 -11.14 16.82 -55.74
CA ILE A 12 -11.55 16.54 -54.38
C ILE A 12 -10.27 16.32 -53.57
N ARG A 13 -9.76 17.39 -52.94
CA ARG A 13 -8.74 17.29 -51.90
C ARG A 13 -9.30 16.35 -50.84
N ARG A 14 -8.74 15.14 -50.75
CA ARG A 14 -8.91 14.26 -49.59
C ARG A 14 -8.60 15.11 -48.36
N THR A 15 -9.62 15.42 -47.58
CA THR A 15 -9.45 15.86 -46.20
C THR A 15 -8.79 14.69 -45.49
N GLU A 16 -7.47 14.75 -45.35
CA GLU A 16 -6.76 13.87 -44.42
C GLU A 16 -7.32 14.16 -43.04
N HIS A 17 -8.32 13.37 -42.64
CA HIS A 17 -8.73 13.31 -41.24
C HIS A 17 -7.50 12.87 -40.48
N LEU A 18 -6.84 13.83 -39.81
CA LEU A 18 -5.79 13.61 -38.83
C LEU A 18 -6.28 12.52 -37.88
N LYS A 19 -5.87 11.27 -38.14
CA LYS A 19 -6.13 10.16 -37.23
C LYS A 19 -5.31 10.47 -35.99
N VAL A 20 -5.99 11.00 -34.98
CA VAL A 20 -5.44 11.19 -33.64
C VAL A 20 -5.03 9.81 -33.14
N GLN A 21 -3.76 9.46 -33.37
CA GLN A 21 -3.16 8.28 -32.79
C GLN A 21 -3.11 8.46 -31.27
N SER A 22 -3.38 7.39 -30.54
CA SER A 22 -3.38 7.34 -29.07
C SER A 22 -2.13 7.96 -28.41
N LYS A 23 -1.01 8.05 -29.14
CA LYS A 23 0.24 8.68 -28.68
C LYS A 23 0.16 10.20 -28.54
N HIS A 24 -0.59 10.90 -29.42
CA HIS A 24 -0.75 12.36 -29.34
C HIS A 24 -1.54 12.78 -28.09
N LEU A 25 -2.48 11.94 -27.66
CA LEU A 25 -3.26 12.16 -26.45
C LEU A 25 -2.37 12.06 -25.20
N VAL A 26 -1.43 11.13 -25.18
CA VAL A 26 -0.42 11.01 -24.11
C VAL A 26 0.49 12.23 -24.07
N TYR A 27 1.01 12.70 -25.22
CA TYR A 27 1.85 13.90 -25.26
C TYR A 27 1.11 15.16 -24.80
N PHE A 28 -0.16 15.30 -25.17
CA PHE A 28 -1.00 16.42 -24.72
C PHE A 28 -1.25 16.38 -23.20
N LEU A 29 -1.48 15.19 -22.63
CA LEU A 29 -1.61 15.01 -21.18
C LEU A 29 -0.30 15.33 -20.44
N LEU A 30 0.84 14.91 -20.97
CA LEU A 30 2.15 15.23 -20.37
C LEU A 30 2.45 16.73 -20.41
N LEU A 31 2.11 17.40 -21.52
CA LEU A 31 2.33 18.83 -21.67
C LEU A 31 1.42 19.64 -20.73
N SER A 32 0.14 19.28 -20.65
CA SER A 32 -0.80 19.92 -19.71
C SER A 32 -0.42 19.68 -18.25
N ALA A 33 0.02 18.48 -17.89
CA ALA A 33 0.54 18.18 -16.55
C ALA A 33 1.78 19.02 -16.20
N SER A 34 2.71 19.19 -17.15
CA SER A 34 3.92 20.01 -16.97
C SER A 34 3.60 21.49 -16.75
N ILE A 35 2.66 22.05 -17.53
CA ILE A 35 2.21 23.44 -17.37
C ILE A 35 1.53 23.64 -16.01
N MET A 36 0.64 22.71 -15.63
CA MET A 36 -0.05 22.78 -14.34
C MET A 36 0.94 22.70 -13.16
N PHE A 37 1.99 21.88 -13.28
CA PHE A 37 3.07 21.79 -12.31
C PHE A 37 3.83 23.11 -12.15
N GLY A 38 4.25 23.72 -13.27
CA GLY A 38 4.93 25.02 -13.24
C GLY A 38 4.07 26.13 -12.63
N LEU A 39 2.75 26.06 -12.82
CA LEU A 39 1.81 27.02 -12.23
C LEU A 39 1.64 26.79 -10.73
N LEU A 40 1.55 25.53 -10.28
CA LEU A 40 1.48 25.16 -8.87
C LEU A 40 2.73 25.56 -8.07
N SER A 41 3.93 25.47 -8.66
CA SER A 41 5.18 25.87 -7.99
C SER A 41 5.33 27.37 -7.77
N VAL A 42 4.53 28.20 -8.43
CA VAL A 42 4.52 29.67 -8.17
C VAL A 42 3.77 30.00 -6.89
N TYR A 43 2.75 29.20 -6.53
CA TYR A 43 1.87 29.48 -5.38
C TYR A 43 2.16 28.62 -4.15
N LEU A 44 2.82 27.48 -4.33
CA LEU A 44 3.13 26.53 -3.26
C LEU A 44 4.64 26.34 -3.14
N ASP A 45 5.10 26.01 -1.93
CA ASP A 45 6.47 25.56 -1.72
C ASP A 45 6.79 24.38 -2.66
N THR A 46 7.93 24.47 -3.35
CA THR A 46 8.36 23.46 -4.33
C THR A 46 8.44 22.07 -3.69
N VAL A 47 8.84 21.99 -2.42
CA VAL A 47 8.90 20.73 -1.66
C VAL A 47 7.51 20.10 -1.54
N LEU A 48 6.47 20.91 -1.28
CA LEU A 48 5.09 20.45 -1.14
C LEU A 48 4.55 19.93 -2.47
N VAL A 49 4.84 20.63 -3.59
CA VAL A 49 4.41 20.18 -4.92
C VAL A 49 5.06 18.83 -5.28
N ILE A 50 6.35 18.65 -5.01
CA ILE A 50 7.05 17.37 -5.25
C ILE A 50 6.46 16.27 -4.36
N ALA A 51 6.24 16.53 -3.07
CA ALA A 51 5.66 15.56 -2.14
C ALA A 51 4.25 15.13 -2.57
N LEU A 52 3.42 16.07 -3.04
CA LEU A 52 2.07 15.79 -3.52
C LEU A 52 2.07 14.92 -4.78
N ILE A 53 2.97 15.19 -5.72
CA ILE A 53 3.13 14.35 -6.93
C ILE A 53 3.56 12.94 -6.54
N LEU A 54 4.56 12.81 -5.67
CA LEU A 54 4.99 11.49 -5.19
C LEU A 54 3.86 10.76 -4.49
N ALA A 55 3.09 11.43 -3.64
CA ALA A 55 1.93 10.86 -2.96
C ALA A 55 0.87 10.36 -3.96
N ILE A 56 0.58 11.13 -5.02
CA ILE A 56 -0.35 10.73 -6.07
C ILE A 56 0.18 9.52 -6.83
N ILE A 57 1.45 9.53 -7.25
CA ILE A 57 2.08 8.41 -7.97
C ILE A 57 2.04 7.14 -7.13
N VAL A 58 2.41 7.23 -5.84
CA VAL A 58 2.36 6.10 -4.91
C VAL A 58 0.93 5.61 -4.74
N SER A 59 -0.03 6.52 -4.59
CA SER A 59 -1.45 6.17 -4.42
C SER A 59 -2.02 5.44 -5.63
N ILE A 60 -1.78 5.97 -6.83
CA ILE A 60 -2.17 5.33 -8.10
C ILE A 60 -1.49 3.97 -8.23
N THR A 61 -0.20 3.89 -7.91
CA THR A 61 0.55 2.63 -8.00
C THR A 61 -0.02 1.56 -7.06
N CYS A 62 -0.36 1.93 -5.83
CA CYS A 62 -0.99 1.02 -4.85
C CYS A 62 -2.37 0.55 -5.34
N LEU A 63 -3.16 1.43 -5.94
CA LEU A 63 -4.49 1.11 -6.46
C LEU A 63 -4.44 0.20 -7.69
N VAL A 64 -3.51 0.46 -8.62
CA VAL A 64 -3.35 -0.32 -9.85
C VAL A 64 -2.64 -1.64 -9.58
N ARG A 65 -1.68 -1.68 -8.65
CA ARG A 65 -0.87 -2.85 -8.31
C ARG A 65 -0.95 -3.13 -6.80
N PRO A 66 -2.00 -3.84 -6.35
CA PRO A 66 -2.20 -4.16 -4.93
C PRO A 66 -0.99 -4.88 -4.28
N MET A 67 -0.25 -5.70 -5.03
CA MET A 67 0.99 -6.33 -4.55
C MET A 67 2.02 -5.30 -4.07
N VAL A 68 2.19 -4.18 -4.80
CA VAL A 68 3.12 -3.11 -4.41
C VAL A 68 2.63 -2.42 -3.14
N GLY A 69 1.32 -2.17 -3.04
CA GLY A 69 0.70 -1.62 -1.85
C GLY A 69 0.89 -2.52 -0.62
N LEU A 70 0.69 -3.84 -0.76
CA LEU A 70 0.92 -4.80 0.32
C LEU A 70 2.40 -4.84 0.74
N THR A 71 3.33 -4.88 -0.22
CA THR A 71 4.76 -4.83 0.08
C THR A 71 5.15 -3.55 0.82
N ALA A 72 4.69 -2.40 0.34
CA ALA A 72 4.96 -1.12 0.99
C ALA A 72 4.33 -1.07 2.39
N PHE A 73 3.11 -1.59 2.56
CA PHE A 73 2.47 -1.72 3.86
C PHE A 73 3.30 -2.55 4.83
N VAL A 74 3.80 -3.72 4.41
CA VAL A 74 4.67 -4.58 5.25
C VAL A 74 5.94 -3.83 5.62
N ILE A 75 6.66 -3.24 4.65
CA ILE A 75 7.89 -2.49 4.94
C ILE A 75 7.62 -1.35 5.93
N LEU A 76 6.59 -0.53 5.69
CA LEU A 76 6.24 0.59 6.56
C LEU A 76 5.79 0.15 7.95
N SER A 77 5.13 -1.01 8.07
CA SER A 77 4.65 -1.54 9.35
C SER A 77 5.78 -2.11 10.20
N PHE A 78 6.78 -2.74 9.57
CA PHE A 78 7.94 -3.27 10.26
C PHE A 78 8.99 -2.17 10.51
N LEU A 79 9.51 -1.51 9.47
CA LEU A 79 10.60 -0.52 9.61
C LEU A 79 10.17 0.76 10.31
N ARG A 80 8.88 1.11 10.26
CA ARG A 80 8.31 2.32 10.87
C ARG A 80 9.22 3.54 10.71
N PRO A 81 9.39 4.07 9.49
CA PRO A 81 10.30 5.21 9.27
C PRO A 81 9.98 6.45 10.11
N ALA A 82 8.74 6.55 10.63
CA ALA A 82 8.34 7.57 11.60
C ALA A 82 9.18 7.54 12.90
N ASP A 83 9.65 6.37 13.34
CA ASP A 83 10.48 6.23 14.53
C ASP A 83 11.89 6.82 14.31
N MET A 84 12.36 6.86 13.05
CA MET A 84 13.66 7.44 12.67
C MET A 84 13.57 8.92 12.29
N LEU A 85 12.42 9.34 11.74
CA LEU A 85 12.17 10.69 11.25
C LEU A 85 10.93 11.27 11.94
N PRO A 86 11.09 12.10 13.00
CA PRO A 86 9.97 12.65 13.77
C PRO A 86 8.95 13.42 12.91
N VAL A 87 9.41 14.04 11.81
CA VAL A 87 8.55 14.74 10.85
C VAL A 87 7.49 13.82 10.19
N LEU A 88 7.75 12.51 10.11
CA LEU A 88 6.82 11.52 9.56
C LEU A 88 5.79 11.02 10.59
N GLU A 89 5.94 11.31 11.88
CA GLU A 89 5.03 10.81 12.93
C GLU A 89 3.60 11.33 12.77
N VAL A 90 3.45 12.55 12.24
CA VAL A 90 2.15 13.19 11.99
C VAL A 90 1.35 12.45 10.91
N ILE A 91 2.02 11.75 9.99
CA ILE A 91 1.38 11.12 8.83
C ILE A 91 1.42 9.60 9.02
N PRO A 92 0.27 8.93 9.24
CA PRO A 92 0.25 7.48 9.43
C PRO A 92 0.39 6.74 8.09
N LEU A 93 1.58 6.77 7.49
CA LEU A 93 1.87 6.25 6.16
C LEU A 93 1.44 4.79 5.98
N ALA A 94 1.74 3.93 6.96
CA ALA A 94 1.32 2.52 6.93
C ALA A 94 -0.22 2.38 6.84
N LYS A 95 -0.97 3.18 7.61
CA LYS A 95 -2.45 3.13 7.57
C LYS A 95 -2.99 3.62 6.23
N ILE A 96 -2.39 4.66 5.66
CA ILE A 96 -2.79 5.20 4.35
C ILE A 96 -2.55 4.16 3.25
N VAL A 97 -1.34 3.60 3.17
CA VAL A 97 -0.99 2.58 2.17
C VAL A 97 -1.83 1.32 2.33
N GLY A 98 -2.04 0.86 3.58
CA GLY A 98 -2.90 -0.28 3.87
C GLY A 98 -4.36 -0.03 3.44
N GLY A 99 -4.90 1.15 3.75
CA GLY A 99 -6.24 1.56 3.35
C GLY A 99 -6.42 1.66 1.83
N LEU A 100 -5.45 2.24 1.12
CA LEU A 100 -5.44 2.28 -0.35
C LEU A 100 -5.36 0.88 -0.96
N THR A 101 -4.56 0.00 -0.36
CA THR A 101 -4.44 -1.39 -0.81
C THR A 101 -5.75 -2.16 -0.62
N LEU A 102 -6.41 -1.98 0.52
CA LEU A 102 -7.74 -2.55 0.77
C LEU A 102 -8.78 -1.99 -0.21
N LEU A 103 -8.76 -0.68 -0.46
CA LEU A 103 -9.64 -0.04 -1.43
C LEU A 103 -9.42 -0.61 -2.83
N ALA A 104 -8.17 -0.85 -3.24
CA ALA A 104 -7.85 -1.49 -4.51
C ALA A 104 -8.51 -2.86 -4.67
N ILE A 105 -8.51 -3.67 -3.60
CA ILE A 105 -9.17 -4.98 -3.58
C ILE A 105 -10.69 -4.82 -3.70
N ILE A 106 -11.29 -3.89 -2.95
CA ILE A 106 -12.73 -3.63 -2.98
C ILE A 106 -13.17 -3.16 -4.37
N LEU A 107 -12.45 -2.22 -4.98
CA LEU A 107 -12.73 -1.74 -6.34
C LEU A 107 -12.63 -2.88 -7.36
N ARG A 108 -11.58 -3.70 -7.25
CA ARG A 108 -11.41 -4.87 -8.11
C ARG A 108 -12.56 -5.86 -7.96
N TYR A 109 -13.10 -6.03 -6.75
CA TYR A 109 -14.26 -6.88 -6.51
C TYR A 109 -15.54 -6.35 -7.13
N ILE A 110 -15.80 -5.06 -7.02
CA ILE A 110 -16.99 -4.44 -7.62
C ILE A 110 -16.98 -4.71 -9.13
N THR A 111 -15.82 -4.59 -9.77
CA THR A 111 -15.65 -4.81 -11.22
C THR A 111 -15.64 -6.28 -11.63
N THR A 112 -14.96 -7.16 -10.88
CA THR A 112 -14.69 -8.55 -11.33
C THR A 112 -15.51 -9.60 -10.61
N ARG A 113 -16.12 -9.26 -9.46
CA ARG A 113 -16.82 -10.17 -8.52
C ARG A 113 -15.96 -11.34 -8.02
N LYS A 114 -14.64 -11.26 -8.18
CA LYS A 114 -13.68 -12.31 -7.76
C LYS A 114 -12.92 -11.87 -6.52
N ILE A 115 -13.43 -12.25 -5.35
CA ILE A 115 -12.71 -12.19 -4.07
C ILE A 115 -12.73 -13.57 -3.44
N VAL A 116 -11.65 -13.93 -2.76
CA VAL A 116 -11.61 -15.08 -1.86
C VAL A 116 -12.31 -14.64 -0.58
N PHE A 117 -13.62 -14.83 -0.55
CA PHE A 117 -14.47 -14.65 0.61
C PHE A 117 -15.06 -16.02 0.96
N GLY A 118 -15.07 -16.40 2.23
CA GLY A 118 -15.68 -17.67 2.66
C GLY A 118 -14.73 -18.87 2.80
N ASN A 119 -13.41 -18.68 2.77
CA ASN A 119 -12.50 -19.72 3.26
C ASN A 119 -12.85 -20.05 4.72
N ARG A 120 -12.80 -21.34 5.10
CA ARG A 120 -13.13 -21.81 6.45
C ARG A 120 -12.36 -21.04 7.53
N GLN A 121 -11.10 -20.74 7.28
CA GLN A 121 -10.23 -19.96 8.17
C GLN A 121 -10.74 -18.53 8.37
N MET A 122 -11.17 -17.85 7.30
CA MET A 122 -11.76 -16.51 7.40
C MET A 122 -13.06 -16.53 8.20
N LEU A 123 -13.91 -17.53 7.99
CA LEU A 123 -15.17 -17.68 8.73
C LEU A 123 -14.92 -17.93 10.22
N LEU A 124 -13.94 -18.77 10.56
CA LEU A 124 -13.55 -19.01 11.95
C LEU A 124 -12.99 -17.74 12.62
N LEU A 125 -12.16 -16.97 11.91
CA LEU A 125 -11.65 -15.70 12.41
C LEU A 125 -12.77 -14.68 12.64
N LEU A 126 -13.74 -14.59 11.74
CA LEU A 126 -14.92 -13.73 11.89
C LEU A 126 -15.83 -14.20 13.04
N ALA A 127 -16.01 -15.51 13.21
CA ALA A 127 -16.76 -16.05 14.35
C ALA A 127 -16.06 -15.71 15.67
N PHE A 128 -14.74 -15.85 15.74
CA PHE A 128 -13.96 -15.46 16.91
C PHE A 128 -14.05 -13.95 17.18
N LEU A 129 -13.94 -13.11 16.15
CA LEU A 129 -14.16 -11.67 16.28
C LEU A 129 -15.57 -11.35 16.84
N ALA A 130 -16.60 -12.03 16.34
CA ALA A 130 -17.95 -11.87 16.85
C ALA A 130 -18.03 -12.23 18.34
N THR A 131 -17.36 -13.31 18.78
CA THR A 131 -17.30 -13.65 20.21
C THR A 131 -16.59 -12.60 21.06
N LEU A 132 -15.57 -11.91 20.53
CA LEU A 132 -14.92 -10.79 21.20
C LEU A 132 -15.89 -9.62 21.42
N PHE A 133 -16.65 -9.24 20.39
CA PHE A 133 -17.64 -8.16 20.54
C PHE A 133 -18.80 -8.53 21.47
N ILE A 134 -19.25 -9.79 21.42
CA ILE A 134 -20.33 -10.29 22.29
C ILE A 134 -19.88 -10.33 23.76
N SER A 135 -18.60 -10.51 24.05
CA SER A 135 -18.09 -10.55 25.43
C SER A 135 -17.93 -9.18 26.08
N ILE A 136 -17.90 -8.08 25.31
CA ILE A 136 -17.69 -6.71 25.82
C ILE A 136 -18.68 -6.32 26.93
N PRO A 137 -20.02 -6.54 26.80
CA PRO A 137 -20.97 -6.18 27.84
C PRO A 137 -20.81 -6.98 29.14
N PHE A 138 -20.13 -8.14 29.08
CA PHE A 138 -19.87 -9.01 30.22
C PHE A 138 -18.47 -8.77 30.83
N SER A 139 -17.68 -7.88 30.26
CA SER A 139 -16.32 -7.59 30.72
C SER A 139 -16.31 -6.65 31.92
N TYR A 140 -15.35 -6.88 32.83
CA TYR A 140 -15.05 -5.97 33.93
C TYR A 140 -14.54 -4.60 33.46
N TRP A 141 -13.82 -4.57 32.32
CA TRP A 141 -13.36 -3.35 31.65
C TRP A 141 -13.81 -3.30 30.18
N PRO A 142 -15.05 -2.81 29.93
CA PRO A 142 -15.61 -2.76 28.58
C PRO A 142 -14.81 -1.90 27.60
N SER A 143 -14.24 -0.78 28.06
CA SER A 143 -13.46 0.13 27.20
C SER A 143 -12.20 -0.54 26.64
N GLU A 144 -11.45 -1.21 27.50
CA GLU A 144 -10.22 -1.93 27.11
C GLU A 144 -10.56 -3.14 26.22
N SER A 145 -11.63 -3.85 26.57
CA SER A 145 -12.10 -5.00 25.78
C SER A 145 -12.53 -4.59 24.37
N LEU A 146 -13.14 -3.42 24.23
CA LEU A 146 -13.48 -2.83 22.94
C LEU A 146 -12.23 -2.43 22.15
N ALA A 147 -11.23 -1.82 22.80
CA ALA A 147 -9.96 -1.48 22.15
C ALA A 147 -9.25 -2.72 21.58
N ILE A 148 -9.13 -3.78 22.38
CA ILE A 148 -8.54 -5.07 21.97
C ILE A 148 -9.34 -5.69 20.81
N SER A 149 -10.67 -5.63 20.87
CA SER A 149 -11.54 -6.16 19.79
C SER A 149 -11.33 -5.41 18.47
N ILE A 150 -11.15 -4.08 18.53
CA ILE A 150 -10.84 -3.25 17.37
C ILE A 150 -9.43 -3.56 16.85
N ASP A 151 -8.46 -3.78 17.72
CA ASP A 151 -7.11 -4.19 17.30
C ASP A 151 -7.12 -5.54 16.61
N PHE A 152 -7.91 -6.49 17.11
CA PHE A 152 -8.09 -7.78 16.46
C PHE A 152 -8.79 -7.67 15.10
N LEU A 153 -9.76 -6.76 14.95
CA LEU A 153 -10.38 -6.47 13.64
C LEU A 153 -9.33 -6.00 12.61
N LYS A 154 -8.32 -5.21 13.01
CA LYS A 154 -7.22 -4.79 12.10
C LYS A 154 -6.44 -6.00 11.58
N ILE A 155 -6.20 -7.01 12.42
CA ILE A 155 -5.54 -8.26 12.03
C ILE A 155 -6.37 -9.01 10.99
N ILE A 156 -7.70 -9.06 11.16
CA ILE A 156 -8.60 -9.70 10.19
C ILE A 156 -8.61 -8.95 8.86
N ILE A 157 -8.63 -7.61 8.88
CA ILE A 157 -8.55 -6.78 7.67
C ILE A 157 -7.24 -7.04 6.93
N PHE A 158 -6.13 -7.12 7.66
CA PHE A 158 -4.82 -7.45 7.09
C PHE A 158 -4.83 -8.85 6.47
N TYR A 159 -5.30 -9.87 7.20
CA TYR A 159 -5.40 -11.24 6.70
C TYR A 159 -6.27 -11.33 5.43
N PHE A 160 -7.42 -10.67 5.43
CA PHE A 160 -8.31 -10.58 4.27
C PHE A 160 -7.60 -9.96 3.06
N THR A 161 -6.89 -8.86 3.27
CA THR A 161 -6.10 -8.17 2.25
C THR A 161 -5.02 -9.10 1.69
N PHE A 162 -4.29 -9.77 2.59
CA PHE A 162 -3.20 -10.68 2.28
C PHE A 162 -3.66 -11.85 1.40
N VAL A 163 -4.69 -12.60 1.81
CA VAL A 163 -5.21 -13.76 1.05
C VAL A 163 -5.80 -13.36 -0.31
N ASN A 164 -6.31 -12.13 -0.43
CA ASN A 164 -6.85 -11.63 -1.69
C ASN A 164 -5.78 -11.16 -2.68
N ILE A 165 -4.59 -10.83 -2.19
CA ILE A 165 -3.46 -10.37 -3.01
C ILE A 165 -2.49 -11.51 -3.34
N ILE A 166 -2.14 -12.33 -2.35
CA ILE A 166 -1.16 -13.41 -2.50
C ILE A 166 -1.83 -14.61 -3.15
N LYS A 167 -1.51 -14.86 -4.43
CA LYS A 167 -2.06 -15.96 -5.24
C LYS A 167 -1.05 -17.03 -5.64
N SER A 168 0.24 -16.82 -5.35
CA SER A 168 1.31 -17.75 -5.71
C SER A 168 2.30 -17.93 -4.56
N LEU A 169 2.98 -19.08 -4.55
CA LEU A 169 4.07 -19.35 -3.62
C LEU A 169 5.21 -18.35 -3.80
N SER A 170 5.47 -17.90 -5.03
CA SER A 170 6.49 -16.87 -5.31
C SER A 170 6.16 -15.54 -4.62
N ALA A 171 4.91 -15.09 -4.67
CA ALA A 171 4.47 -13.87 -4.00
C ALA A 171 4.58 -13.99 -2.48
N LEU A 172 4.18 -15.15 -1.94
CA LEU A 172 4.26 -15.44 -0.51
C LEU A 172 5.72 -15.46 -0.03
N ARG A 173 6.63 -16.08 -0.80
CA ARG A 173 8.08 -16.07 -0.55
C ARG A 173 8.63 -14.65 -0.55
N THR A 174 8.27 -13.83 -1.55
CA THR A 174 8.74 -12.44 -1.62
C THR A 174 8.33 -11.64 -0.38
N ILE A 175 7.07 -11.70 0.04
CA ILE A 175 6.60 -10.98 1.23
C ILE A 175 7.27 -11.52 2.50
N SER A 176 7.42 -12.84 2.62
CA SER A 176 8.07 -13.46 3.78
C SER A 176 9.54 -13.04 3.90
N LEU A 177 10.27 -13.00 2.79
CA LEU A 177 11.66 -12.51 2.75
C LEU A 177 11.74 -11.03 3.10
N ILE A 178 10.82 -10.20 2.60
CA ILE A 178 10.78 -8.77 2.93
C ILE A 178 10.52 -8.56 4.42
N ALA A 179 9.57 -9.30 5.00
CA ALA A 179 9.31 -9.28 6.43
C ALA A 179 10.55 -9.71 7.23
N LEU A 180 11.21 -10.81 6.84
CA LEU A 180 12.43 -11.30 7.50
C LEU A 180 13.56 -10.28 7.44
N VAL A 181 13.84 -9.69 6.27
CA VAL A 181 14.86 -8.64 6.13
C VAL A 181 14.52 -7.44 7.01
N SER A 182 13.25 -7.06 7.04
CA SER A 182 12.78 -5.95 7.89
C SER A 182 13.01 -6.23 9.38
N ILE A 183 12.71 -7.45 9.84
CA ILE A 183 12.95 -7.90 11.21
C ILE A 183 14.44 -7.90 11.54
N ILE A 184 15.31 -8.37 10.62
CA ILE A 184 16.76 -8.35 10.80
C ILE A 184 17.26 -6.91 10.98
N ILE A 185 16.81 -5.98 10.16
CA ILE A 185 17.18 -4.56 10.26
C ILE A 185 16.80 -3.99 11.63
N ILE A 186 15.56 -4.24 12.09
CA ILE A 186 15.09 -3.81 13.41
C ILE A 186 15.96 -4.43 14.50
N SER A 187 16.20 -5.75 14.44
CA SER A 187 16.99 -6.48 15.44
C SER A 187 18.41 -5.94 15.56
N ILE A 188 19.07 -5.63 14.44
CA ILE A 188 20.39 -4.98 14.42
C ILE A 188 20.30 -3.59 15.06
N SER A 189 19.30 -2.80 14.67
CA SER A 189 19.10 -1.44 15.19
C SER A 189 18.86 -1.42 16.71
N THR A 190 18.02 -2.33 17.20
CA THR A 190 17.75 -2.55 18.62
C THR A 190 19.02 -2.98 19.37
N THR A 191 19.82 -3.88 18.79
CA THR A 191 21.08 -4.36 19.39
C THR A 191 22.11 -3.24 19.49
N LEU A 192 22.29 -2.43 18.43
CA LEU A 192 23.19 -1.28 18.45
C LEU A 192 22.73 -0.21 19.46
N SER A 193 21.42 0.02 19.56
CA SER A 193 20.83 0.93 20.55
C SER A 193 21.10 0.46 21.99
N TYR A 194 21.05 -0.84 22.24
CA TYR A 194 21.44 -1.41 23.53
C TYR A 194 22.93 -1.17 23.86
N PHE A 195 23.83 -1.46 22.91
CA PHE A 195 25.29 -1.28 23.13
C PHE A 195 25.71 0.18 23.29
N SER A 196 24.98 1.12 22.70
CA SER A 196 25.22 2.56 22.88
C SER A 196 24.73 3.12 24.23
N GLY A 197 24.29 2.26 25.16
CA GLY A 197 23.79 2.66 26.48
C GLY A 197 22.35 3.16 26.47
N ASN A 198 21.69 3.18 25.30
CA ASN A 198 20.29 3.54 25.18
C ASN A 198 19.42 2.28 25.35
N ALA A 199 19.38 1.73 26.57
CA ALA A 199 18.63 0.51 26.88
C ALA A 199 17.11 0.67 26.63
N ARG A 200 16.59 1.90 26.67
CA ARG A 200 15.22 2.25 26.25
C ARG A 200 15.08 2.44 24.72
N GLY A 201 16.20 2.59 24.01
CA GLY A 201 16.29 2.63 22.55
C GLY A 201 15.92 1.31 21.88
N ALA A 202 16.01 0.20 22.60
CA ALA A 202 15.42 -1.07 22.20
C ALA A 202 13.89 -0.99 22.03
N SER A 203 13.25 -0.08 22.77
CA SER A 203 11.85 0.33 22.55
C SER A 203 11.74 1.55 21.62
N ALA A 204 12.75 2.40 21.42
CA ALA A 204 12.59 3.64 20.62
C ALA A 204 12.37 3.40 19.11
N ILE A 205 12.95 2.33 18.55
CA ILE A 205 12.66 1.89 17.18
C ILE A 205 11.81 0.62 17.31
N GLY A 206 10.49 0.80 17.36
CA GLY A 206 9.54 -0.31 17.52
C GLY A 206 8.48 -0.18 18.63
N ALA A 207 8.56 0.81 19.54
CA ALA A 207 7.76 0.94 20.79
C ALA A 207 6.25 0.73 20.69
N GLY A 208 5.66 0.82 19.51
CA GLY A 208 4.22 0.58 19.34
C GLY A 208 3.84 -0.83 18.89
N LEU A 209 4.64 -1.51 18.04
CA LEU A 209 4.33 -2.88 17.57
C LEU A 209 5.19 -3.94 18.27
N TYR A 210 6.33 -3.51 18.81
CA TYR A 210 7.34 -4.29 19.49
C TYR A 210 7.62 -3.64 20.85
N GLY A 211 6.56 -3.49 21.65
CA GLY A 211 6.56 -2.67 22.87
C GLY A 211 7.69 -3.05 23.83
N ASP A 212 8.14 -4.30 23.77
CA ASP A 212 9.34 -4.79 24.43
C ASP A 212 10.18 -5.74 23.54
N ALA A 213 11.29 -6.22 24.10
CA ALA A 213 12.17 -7.18 23.44
C ALA A 213 11.51 -8.57 23.22
N ASN A 214 10.48 -8.92 23.98
CA ASN A 214 9.77 -10.19 23.83
C ASN A 214 8.92 -10.19 22.55
N ASP A 215 8.30 -9.07 22.22
CA ASP A 215 7.54 -8.92 20.97
C ASP A 215 8.44 -9.08 19.73
N VAL A 216 9.64 -8.49 19.75
CA VAL A 216 10.66 -8.68 18.69
C VAL A 216 11.06 -10.15 18.62
N ALA A 217 11.35 -10.78 19.75
CA ALA A 217 11.74 -12.19 19.81
C ALA A 217 10.64 -13.12 19.29
N LEU A 218 9.38 -12.89 19.67
CA LEU A 218 8.21 -13.63 19.19
C LEU A 218 8.10 -13.56 17.66
N ILE A 219 8.29 -12.37 17.09
CA ILE A 219 8.22 -12.17 15.65
C ILE A 219 9.42 -12.82 14.93
N MET A 220 10.62 -12.81 15.51
CA MET A 220 11.77 -13.55 14.96
C MET A 220 11.53 -15.06 14.95
N VAL A 221 11.07 -15.63 16.07
CA VAL A 221 10.82 -17.06 16.23
C VAL A 221 9.73 -17.55 15.28
N THR A 222 8.75 -16.70 14.96
CA THR A 222 7.68 -17.05 14.02
C THR A 222 8.07 -16.83 12.55
N ALA A 223 8.83 -15.78 12.23
CA ALA A 223 9.21 -15.45 10.85
C ALA A 223 10.34 -16.33 10.28
N ILE A 224 11.33 -16.72 11.10
CA ILE A 224 12.49 -17.50 10.63
C ILE A 224 12.08 -18.88 10.07
N PRO A 225 11.25 -19.69 10.77
CA PRO A 225 10.79 -20.96 10.23
C PRO A 225 10.00 -20.76 8.93
N LEU A 226 9.10 -19.77 8.91
CA LEU A 226 8.31 -19.42 7.73
C LEU A 226 9.18 -19.02 6.53
N ALA A 227 10.41 -18.54 6.74
CA ALA A 227 11.36 -18.28 5.67
C ALA A 227 12.23 -19.49 5.28
N GLY A 228 12.31 -20.52 6.12
CA GLY A 228 13.02 -21.78 5.85
C GLY A 228 12.17 -22.85 5.15
N PHE A 229 10.84 -22.78 5.25
CA PHE A 229 9.92 -23.77 4.70
C PHE A 229 9.74 -23.75 3.15
N TRP A 230 10.64 -23.13 2.38
CA TRP A 230 10.48 -22.95 0.93
C TRP A 230 11.34 -23.86 0.04
N GLU A 231 11.95 -24.90 0.61
CA GLU A 231 12.55 -26.03 -0.13
C GLU A 231 11.49 -27.09 -0.48
#